data_AF-A0A4Q6IPW9-F1
#
_entry.id   AF-A0A4Q6IPW9-F1
#
_cell.length_a   1.000
_cell.length_b   1.000
_cell.length_c   1.000
_cell.angle_alpha   90.00
_cell.angle_beta   90.00
_cell.angle_gamma   90.00
#
_symmetry.space_group_name_H-M   'P 1'
#
loop_
_entity.id
_entity.type
_entity.pdbx_description
1 polymer ?
#
loop_
_entity_poly.entity_id
_entity_poly.type
_entity_poly.pdbx_seq_one_letter_code
_entity_poly.pdbx_strand_id
1 'polypeptide(L)'
;MFRAGLEAYLDATDRYDEIRVLLCNHGTESIGLASAEDWQRTAARARKIGVLTGTEASVYPRDFASLVRTLCPLPLPLAAEDAAAALNAHDEIIWHPTN
;
A
#
# COMPACT_ATOMS: atom_id res chain seq x y z
N MET A 1 7.03 -16.00 0.55
CA MET A 1 8.07 -15.89 1.60
C MET A 1 7.78 -14.75 2.59
N PHE A 2 7.30 -13.58 2.15
CA PHE A 2 7.01 -12.43 3.04
C PHE A 2 5.93 -12.67 4.12
N ARG A 3 4.83 -13.39 3.82
CA ARG A 3 3.76 -13.66 4.81
C ARG A 3 4.24 -14.47 6.02
N ALA A 4 5.06 -15.48 5.79
CA ALA A 4 5.57 -16.34 6.87
C ALA A 4 6.40 -15.56 7.90
N GLY A 5 7.20 -14.59 7.45
CA GLY A 5 7.95 -13.71 8.35
C GLY A 5 7.05 -12.80 9.18
N LEU A 6 6.00 -12.25 8.57
CA LEU A 6 5.00 -11.44 9.28
C LEU A 6 4.24 -12.26 10.33
N GLU A 7 3.82 -13.49 9.97
CA GLU A 7 3.10 -14.36 10.91
C GLU A 7 3.97 -14.71 12.12
N ALA A 8 5.22 -15.11 11.88
CA ALA A 8 6.18 -15.40 12.96
C ALA A 8 6.43 -14.18 13.86
N TYR A 9 6.53 -12.98 13.27
CA TYR A 9 6.68 -11.74 14.04
C TYR A 9 5.47 -11.48 14.94
N LEU A 10 4.27 -11.57 14.37
CA LEU A 10 3.03 -11.31 15.12
C LEU A 10 2.77 -12.41 16.17
N ASP A 11 3.27 -13.63 15.99
CA ASP A 11 3.18 -14.72 16.97
C ASP A 11 4.12 -14.50 18.16
N ALA A 12 5.26 -13.83 17.93
CA ALA A 12 6.27 -13.56 18.95
C ALA A 12 6.06 -12.23 19.70
N THR A 13 5.07 -11.43 19.32
CA THR A 13 4.80 -10.09 19.87
C THR A 13 3.47 -10.05 20.60
N ASP A 14 3.37 -9.18 21.61
CA ASP A 14 2.09 -8.86 22.26
C ASP A 14 1.05 -8.38 21.25
N ARG A 15 -0.20 -8.81 21.43
CA ARG A 15 -1.27 -8.43 20.48
C ARG A 15 -1.48 -6.92 20.42
N TYR A 16 -1.39 -6.38 19.21
CA TYR A 16 -1.76 -5.01 18.89
C TYR A 16 -3.25 -4.75 19.15
N ASP A 17 -3.56 -3.54 19.59
CA ASP A 17 -4.96 -3.09 19.67
C ASP A 17 -5.56 -2.89 18.28
N GLU A 18 -4.77 -2.43 17.32
CA GLU A 18 -5.20 -2.21 15.94
C GLU A 18 -4.25 -2.83 14.92
N ILE A 19 -4.80 -3.46 13.88
CA ILE A 19 -4.09 -3.90 12.69
C ILE A 19 -4.90 -3.45 11.47
N ARG A 20 -4.31 -2.59 10.66
CA ARG A 20 -4.91 -2.07 9.42
C ARG A 20 -4.04 -2.50 8.25
N VAL A 21 -4.61 -3.26 7.33
CA VAL A 21 -3.89 -3.78 6.17
C VAL A 21 -4.34 -3.03 4.93
N LEU A 22 -3.41 -2.37 4.24
CA LEU A 22 -3.68 -1.75 2.95
C LEU A 22 -3.54 -2.82 1.86
N LEU A 23 -4.62 -3.10 1.14
CA LEU A 23 -4.57 -3.99 -0.02
C LEU A 23 -4.17 -3.19 -1.26
N CYS A 24 -2.98 -3.49 -1.79
CA CYS A 24 -2.58 -2.97 -3.09
C CYS A 24 -3.27 -3.77 -4.20
N ASN A 25 -4.26 -3.15 -4.84
CA ASN A 25 -4.93 -3.74 -5.98
C ASN A 25 -3.96 -3.89 -7.17
N HIS A 26 -3.79 -5.12 -7.66
CA HIS A 26 -2.96 -5.46 -8.81
C HIS A 26 -3.74 -6.13 -9.94
N GLY A 27 -5.08 -6.09 -9.90
CA GLY A 27 -5.97 -6.46 -11.01
C GLY A 27 -6.18 -7.95 -11.27
N THR A 28 -5.34 -8.84 -10.70
CA THR A 28 -5.38 -10.28 -10.94
C THR A 28 -4.95 -11.05 -9.70
N GLU A 29 -5.36 -12.31 -9.58
CA GLU A 29 -4.70 -13.23 -8.64
C GLU A 29 -3.31 -13.56 -9.18
N SER A 30 -2.31 -13.58 -8.29
CA SER A 30 -0.92 -13.89 -8.64
C SER A 30 -0.42 -15.01 -7.74
N ILE A 31 0.22 -16.02 -8.34
CA ILE A 31 0.81 -17.13 -7.60
C ILE A 31 1.88 -16.60 -6.64
N GLY A 32 1.80 -16.99 -5.38
CA GLY A 32 2.76 -16.59 -4.34
C GLY A 32 2.42 -15.28 -3.62
N LEU A 33 1.37 -14.57 -4.03
CA LEU A 33 0.80 -13.47 -3.27
C LEU A 33 -0.32 -13.96 -2.35
N ALA A 34 -0.45 -13.30 -1.21
CA ALA A 34 -1.50 -13.59 -0.23
C ALA A 34 -2.85 -13.04 -0.72
N SER A 35 -3.90 -13.82 -0.52
CA SER A 35 -5.27 -13.45 -0.88
C SER A 35 -5.83 -12.37 0.05
N ALA A 36 -6.94 -11.72 -0.33
CA ALA A 36 -7.66 -10.84 0.58
C ALA A 36 -8.08 -11.56 1.87
N GLU A 37 -8.43 -12.85 1.79
CA GLU A 37 -8.78 -13.66 2.95
C GLU A 37 -7.58 -13.87 3.89
N ASP A 38 -6.39 -14.12 3.34
CA ASP A 38 -5.16 -14.24 4.14
C ASP A 38 -4.88 -12.95 4.91
N TRP A 39 -5.08 -11.80 4.26
CA TRP A 39 -4.92 -10.48 4.89
C TRP A 39 -6.03 -10.18 5.91
N GLN A 40 -7.26 -10.60 5.64
CA GLN A 40 -8.37 -10.51 6.59
C GLN A 40 -8.05 -11.30 7.87
N ARG A 41 -7.51 -12.52 7.74
CA ARG A 41 -7.09 -13.33 8.89
C ARG A 41 -5.94 -12.67 9.67
N THR A 42 -5.04 -11.97 8.97
CA THR A 42 -3.97 -11.20 9.63
C THR A 42 -4.54 -10.02 10.42
N ALA A 43 -5.45 -9.24 9.82
CA ALA A 43 -6.09 -8.11 10.49
C ALA A 43 -6.92 -8.55 11.71
N ALA A 44 -7.58 -9.71 11.62
CA ALA A 44 -8.38 -10.29 12.72
C ALA A 44 -7.57 -10.65 13.98
N ARG A 45 -6.24 -10.60 13.93
CA ARG A 45 -5.37 -10.80 15.11
C ARG A 45 -5.37 -9.61 16.06
N ALA A 46 -5.85 -8.45 15.63
CA ALA A 46 -5.96 -7.25 16.46
C ALA A 46 -6.90 -7.47 17.64
N ARG A 47 -6.62 -6.84 18.78
CA ARG A 47 -7.45 -6.93 19.99
C ARG A 47 -8.76 -6.18 19.84
N LYS A 48 -8.76 -5.04 19.12
CA LYS A 48 -9.91 -4.13 19.03
C LYS A 48 -10.32 -3.88 17.58
N ILE A 49 -9.39 -3.47 16.72
CA ILE A 49 -9.71 -3.07 15.34
C ILE A 49 -8.83 -3.81 14.34
N GLY A 50 -9.43 -4.72 13.58
CA GLY A 50 -8.81 -5.41 12.46
C GLY A 50 -9.56 -5.11 11.18
N VAL A 51 -8.97 -4.33 10.26
CA VAL A 51 -9.65 -3.94 9.01
C VAL A 51 -8.73 -3.98 7.81
N LEU A 52 -9.32 -4.36 6.66
CA LEU A 52 -8.74 -4.11 5.36
C LEU A 52 -9.07 -2.68 4.92
N THR A 53 -8.10 -2.05 4.28
CA THR A 53 -8.19 -0.68 3.78
C THR A 53 -7.72 -0.63 2.33
N GLY A 54 -8.18 0.37 1.58
CA GLY A 54 -7.74 0.61 0.21
C GLY A 54 -8.45 -0.20 -0.87
N THR A 55 -9.21 -1.25 -0.56
CA THR A 55 -10.10 -1.93 -1.53
C THR A 55 -11.31 -2.53 -0.82
N GLU A 56 -12.39 -2.72 -1.55
CA GLU A 56 -13.49 -3.60 -1.17
C GLU A 56 -13.02 -5.06 -1.33
N ALA A 57 -13.13 -5.84 -0.25
CA ALA A 57 -12.52 -7.17 -0.16
C ALA A 57 -13.25 -8.24 -0.99
N SER A 58 -14.56 -8.09 -1.25
CA SER A 58 -15.36 -9.06 -2.01
C SER A 58 -15.14 -8.99 -3.52
N VAL A 59 -14.69 -7.83 -4.04
CA VAL A 59 -14.27 -7.66 -5.44
C VAL A 59 -12.75 -7.64 -5.65
N TYR A 60 -11.94 -7.73 -4.59
CA TYR A 60 -10.49 -7.91 -4.72
C TYR A 60 -10.16 -9.21 -5.49
N PRO A 61 -9.14 -9.23 -6.38
CA PRO A 61 -8.21 -8.15 -6.74
C PRO A 61 -8.67 -7.31 -7.94
N ARG A 62 -9.97 -7.25 -8.25
CA ARG A 62 -10.53 -6.50 -9.39
C ARG A 62 -11.29 -5.23 -8.97
N ASP A 63 -11.14 -4.79 -7.73
CA ASP A 63 -11.75 -3.54 -7.25
C ASP A 63 -11.02 -2.29 -7.81
N PHE A 64 -11.07 -2.08 -9.12
CA PHE A 64 -10.45 -0.91 -9.76
C PHE A 64 -11.13 0.41 -9.35
N ALA A 65 -12.33 0.35 -8.77
CA ALA A 65 -13.01 1.53 -8.24
C ALA A 65 -12.28 2.14 -7.04
N SER A 66 -11.52 1.35 -6.27
CA SER A 66 -10.62 1.86 -5.23
C SER A 66 -9.60 2.88 -5.74
N LEU A 67 -9.08 2.67 -6.95
CA LEU A 67 -8.13 3.59 -7.57
C LEU A 67 -8.79 4.95 -7.76
N VAL A 68 -10.05 5.01 -8.20
CA VAL A 68 -10.78 6.27 -8.41
C VAL A 68 -11.17 6.94 -7.09
N ARG A 69 -11.53 6.16 -6.06
CA ARG A 69 -11.93 6.69 -4.74
C ARG A 69 -10.78 7.36 -3.99
N THR A 70 -9.54 6.96 -4.27
CA THR A 70 -8.33 7.56 -3.68
C THR A 70 -7.94 8.86 -4.40
N LEU A 71 -8.51 9.15 -5.58
CA LEU A 71 -8.14 10.29 -6.44
C LEU A 71 -9.00 11.55 -6.23
N CYS A 72 -9.56 11.72 -5.02
CA CYS A 72 -10.25 12.96 -4.64
C CYS A 72 -9.24 14.13 -4.60
N PRO A 73 -9.59 15.27 -5.21
CA PRO A 73 -9.03 15.58 -6.53
C PRO A 73 -7.52 15.42 -6.55
N LEU A 74 -7.00 14.66 -7.51
CA LEU A 74 -5.58 14.69 -7.82
C LEU A 74 -5.12 16.16 -7.90
N PRO A 75 -4.03 16.57 -7.21
CA PRO A 75 -3.42 17.85 -7.51
C PRO A 75 -3.15 17.91 -9.01
N LEU A 76 -3.29 19.11 -9.59
CA LEU A 76 -2.98 19.32 -11.01
C LEU A 76 -1.64 18.65 -11.33
N PRO A 77 -1.51 18.02 -12.52
CA PRO A 77 -0.25 17.42 -12.93
C PRO A 77 0.90 18.37 -12.61
N LEU A 78 1.91 17.87 -11.89
CA LEU A 78 3.09 18.66 -11.58
C LEU A 78 3.62 19.24 -12.88
N ALA A 79 3.75 20.56 -12.97
CA ALA A 79 4.36 21.21 -14.11
C ALA A 79 5.84 20.80 -14.13
N ALA A 80 6.16 19.76 -14.91
CA ALA A 80 7.46 19.11 -14.85
C ALA A 80 8.60 20.07 -15.14
N GLU A 81 8.39 21.02 -16.05
CA GLU A 81 9.35 22.09 -16.37
C GLU A 81 9.60 23.02 -15.18
N ASP A 82 8.54 23.48 -14.51
CA ASP A 82 8.65 24.36 -13.33
C ASP A 82 9.29 23.62 -12.15
N ALA A 83 8.94 22.35 -11.96
CA ALA A 83 9.52 21.51 -10.93
C ALA A 83 11.00 21.21 -11.20
N ALA A 84 11.38 20.94 -12.46
CA ALA A 84 12.76 20.76 -12.86
C ALA A 84 13.57 22.04 -12.66
N ALA A 85 13.01 23.20 -13.05
CA ALA A 85 13.64 24.50 -12.83
C ALA A 85 13.86 24.78 -11.33
N ALA A 86 12.85 24.50 -10.50
CA ALA A 86 12.97 24.64 -9.05
C ALA A 86 14.06 23.73 -8.48
N LEU A 87 14.06 22.44 -8.82
CA LEU A 87 15.04 21.49 -8.29
C LEU A 87 16.47 21.76 -8.79
N ASN A 88 16.62 22.28 -10.01
CA ASN A 88 17.93 22.67 -10.55
C ASN A 88 18.46 23.99 -9.96
N ALA A 89 17.60 24.80 -9.33
CA ALA A 89 18.01 26.02 -8.62
C ALA A 89 18.56 25.73 -7.20
N HIS A 90 18.44 24.48 -6.73
CA HIS A 90 18.93 24.04 -5.43
C HIS A 90 20.30 23.38 -5.56
N ASP A 91 21.36 24.13 -5.26
CA ASP A 91 22.76 23.67 -5.31
C ASP A 91 23.05 22.50 -4.35
N GLU A 92 22.19 22.26 -3.37
CA GLU A 92 22.27 21.14 -2.43
C GLU A 92 21.84 19.78 -3.03
N ILE A 93 21.19 19.77 -4.19
CA ILE A 93 20.69 18.54 -4.83
C ILE A 93 21.74 17.98 -5.78
N ILE A 94 22.29 16.82 -5.41
CA ILE A 94 23.24 16.09 -6.25
C ILE A 94 22.47 15.11 -7.14
N TRP A 95 22.44 15.38 -8.44
CA TRP A 95 21.86 14.49 -9.44
C TRP A 95 22.82 13.36 -9.81
N HIS A 96 22.36 12.11 -9.70
CA HIS A 96 23.09 10.94 -10.19
C HIS A 96 22.46 10.44 -11.49
N PRO A 97 23.17 10.52 -12.63
CA PRO A 97 22.63 10.00 -13.88
C PRO A 97 22.50 8.47 -13.81
N THR A 98 21.35 7.96 -14.24
CA THR A 98 21.16 6.53 -14.48
C THR A 98 21.84 6.17 -15.80
N ASN A 99 22.92 5.40 -15.72
CA ASN A 99 23.60 4.78 -16.86
C ASN A 99 22.88 3.48 -17.25
#